data_AF-A0A835YDF3-F1
#
_entry.id   AF-A0A835YDF3-F1
#
_cell.length_a   1.000
_cell.length_b   1.000
_cell.length_c   1.000
_cell.angle_alpha   90.00
_cell.angle_beta   90.00
_cell.angle_gamma   90.00
#
_symmetry.space_group_name_H-M   'P 1'
#
loop_
_entity.id
_entity.type
_entity.pdbx_description
1 polymer ?
#
loop_
_entity_poly.entity_id
_entity_poly.type
_entity_poly.pdbx_seq_one_letter_code
_entity_poly.pdbx_strand_id
1 'polypeptide(L)'
;MRARPTRALAASVWAALLATFLVLAPAQEYAEGELDVLVPFNLPPMYFLRDSRGAVLQLEVSPAALPGAVAPSAAAVEERLASLAGQRMRVKYQPAHKPTLPRDRPSCGASVGAGAGKGAAGSGAAAGQPCADGGGGTPPGGRRLGPALPDAVYDTTGSGSTSAVQLLDLELLAALATDGGSVSTVQATTQGPPASPAASPAAPPSPPPPLAAAPPPAAPIGAAPVNVTTAIFLLSFCGYPLALSRDEFMAQWVDGPSTGAGAYTMEGYVRACSHGRSRLNNDTQLVFAVDVPCTGLTTDYKPYNSTDQCRGEELYSWMNQAEAIVEAQYNISLAGIKQRLVVLPREMDAFCPWAGLASQGCIGTRCYVWVNGNSASDLSVFLHELGHNWGLNHAGTEWTTDEYADTTDPMGMGYACFAANGAWKLGWALPLPGADLSSATLAVGRWRSFQLPYQARSYASHVRIYPDWVPPNATQTDRGLPVPAFFVSLRQEALPYEWWGDEIPSPPGRVLVHASRLTQATMPPLRTKLEAIMARWEWFRAPLPYGIVVRVYNIKNATGASVSVCRRDREAESRGDGSCRDGLDNDCDGSAPAPTQPAPAQPPATLASAPQPTQPSTAQPQAALTP
;
A
#
# COMPACT_ATOMS: atom_id res chain seq x y z
N MET A 1 11.95 31.84 -47.58
CA MET A 1 12.90 30.75 -47.31
C MET A 1 13.13 30.68 -45.80
N ARG A 2 12.57 29.68 -45.11
CA ARG A 2 12.85 29.37 -43.71
C ARG A 2 13.31 27.91 -43.65
N ALA A 3 14.54 27.69 -43.21
CA ALA A 3 15.15 26.37 -43.06
C ALA A 3 14.48 25.60 -41.91
N ARG A 4 14.19 24.31 -42.12
CA ARG A 4 13.70 23.38 -41.10
C ARG A 4 14.89 22.74 -40.36
N PRO A 5 14.92 22.69 -39.01
CA PRO A 5 15.88 21.88 -38.29
C PRO A 5 15.41 20.42 -38.15
N THR A 6 16.13 19.56 -38.87
CA THR A 6 16.74 18.26 -38.47
C THR A 6 15.92 17.14 -37.79
N ARG A 7 15.69 16.07 -38.58
CA ARG A 7 15.31 14.69 -38.18
C ARG A 7 16.47 13.87 -37.56
N ALA A 8 17.64 14.46 -37.32
CA ALA A 8 18.89 13.74 -37.03
C ALA A 8 19.05 13.22 -35.59
N LEU A 9 18.35 13.83 -34.61
CA LEU A 9 18.53 13.48 -33.19
C LEU A 9 17.82 12.18 -32.78
N ALA A 10 16.66 11.89 -33.40
CA ALA A 10 15.93 10.65 -33.14
C ALA A 10 16.73 9.42 -33.59
N ALA A 11 17.34 9.49 -34.77
CA ALA A 11 18.12 8.37 -35.31
C ALA A 11 19.35 8.01 -34.46
N SER A 12 19.97 9.00 -33.80
CA SER A 12 21.19 8.79 -32.99
C SER A 12 20.90 8.19 -31.61
N VAL A 13 19.81 8.61 -30.95
CA VAL A 13 19.34 7.99 -29.69
C VAL A 13 18.87 6.56 -29.95
N TRP A 14 18.16 6.32 -31.07
CA TRP A 14 17.71 4.98 -31.45
C TRP A 14 18.86 4.03 -31.82
N ALA A 15 19.90 4.51 -32.51
CA ALA A 15 21.07 3.68 -32.85
C ALA A 15 21.85 3.24 -31.60
N ALA A 16 21.98 4.12 -30.59
CA ALA A 16 22.64 3.81 -29.33
C ALA A 16 21.85 2.79 -28.49
N LEU A 17 20.52 2.90 -28.44
CA LEU A 17 19.64 1.97 -27.73
C LEU A 17 19.61 0.58 -28.40
N LEU A 18 19.55 0.53 -29.73
CA LEU A 18 19.55 -0.73 -30.48
C LEU A 18 20.90 -1.47 -30.36
N ALA A 19 22.02 -0.75 -30.39
CA ALA A 19 23.36 -1.31 -30.20
C ALA A 19 23.55 -1.90 -28.79
N THR A 20 23.00 -1.24 -27.76
CA THR A 20 23.06 -1.73 -26.37
C THR A 20 22.19 -2.98 -26.19
N PHE A 21 21.03 -3.03 -26.85
CA PHE A 21 20.12 -4.18 -26.82
C PHE A 21 20.72 -5.42 -27.50
N LEU A 22 21.44 -5.24 -28.61
CA LEU A 22 22.08 -6.32 -29.36
C LEU A 22 23.32 -6.92 -28.66
N VAL A 23 23.93 -6.20 -27.72
CA VAL A 23 25.11 -6.67 -26.96
C VAL A 23 24.69 -7.46 -25.70
N LEU A 24 23.49 -7.22 -25.16
CA LEU A 24 23.05 -7.78 -23.87
C LEU A 24 22.08 -8.96 -24.00
N ALA A 25 21.49 -9.20 -25.17
CA ALA A 25 20.59 -10.33 -25.39
C ALA A 25 21.37 -11.58 -25.87
N PRO A 26 21.40 -12.69 -25.11
CA PRO A 26 21.87 -13.96 -25.67
C PRO A 26 20.99 -14.35 -26.87
N ALA A 27 21.62 -14.81 -27.94
CA ALA A 27 21.06 -14.91 -29.29
C ALA A 27 19.95 -15.96 -29.51
N GLN A 28 19.10 -16.30 -28.52
CA GLN A 28 18.12 -17.38 -28.67
C GLN A 28 16.69 -17.17 -28.14
N GLU A 29 16.30 -16.01 -27.59
CA GLU A 29 14.88 -15.83 -27.21
C GLU A 29 14.25 -14.57 -27.81
N TYR A 30 13.08 -14.78 -28.42
CA TYR A 30 12.19 -13.72 -28.87
C TYR A 30 11.68 -12.96 -27.64
N ALA A 31 11.90 -11.65 -27.59
CA ALA A 31 11.27 -10.78 -26.61
C ALA A 31 10.48 -9.68 -27.32
N GLU A 32 9.16 -9.72 -27.20
CA GLU A 32 8.32 -8.53 -27.35
C GLU A 32 8.37 -7.78 -26.02
N GLY A 33 8.53 -6.46 -26.05
CA GLY A 33 8.59 -5.63 -24.85
C GLY A 33 8.00 -4.25 -25.03
N GLU A 34 7.52 -3.67 -23.95
CA GLU A 34 6.95 -2.34 -23.83
C GLU A 34 7.95 -1.42 -23.11
N LEU A 35 8.22 -0.24 -23.65
CA LEU A 35 9.11 0.74 -23.03
C LEU A 35 8.26 1.79 -22.30
N ASP A 36 8.28 1.74 -20.98
CA ASP A 36 7.64 2.71 -20.11
C ASP A 36 8.64 3.84 -19.79
N VAL A 37 8.22 5.09 -19.94
CA VAL A 37 9.02 6.28 -19.56
C VAL A 37 8.36 6.99 -18.41
N LEU A 38 9.00 6.98 -17.24
CA LEU A 38 8.55 7.70 -16.06
C LEU A 38 9.36 8.98 -15.91
N VAL A 39 8.69 10.13 -15.80
CA VAL A 39 9.33 11.43 -15.60
C VAL A 39 8.89 11.99 -14.24
N PRO A 40 9.64 11.74 -13.15
CA PRO A 40 9.35 12.33 -11.85
C PRO A 40 9.76 13.80 -11.82
N PHE A 41 9.08 14.60 -10.99
CA PHE A 41 9.45 16.00 -10.79
C PHE A 41 10.85 16.12 -10.14
N ASN A 42 11.74 16.92 -10.73
CA ASN A 42 13.15 17.15 -10.31
C ASN A 42 14.10 15.94 -10.38
N LEU A 43 13.76 14.88 -11.12
CA LEU A 43 14.68 13.76 -11.38
C LEU A 43 14.84 13.52 -12.88
N PRO A 44 15.98 12.95 -13.33
CA PRO A 44 16.13 12.50 -14.71
C PRO A 44 15.03 11.48 -15.09
N PRO A 45 14.61 11.43 -16.37
CA PRO A 45 13.69 10.41 -16.85
C PRO A 45 14.21 9.01 -16.52
N MET A 46 13.35 8.16 -15.99
CA MET A 46 13.63 6.75 -15.78
C MET A 46 12.98 5.94 -16.89
N TYR A 47 13.73 5.02 -17.47
CA TYR A 47 13.29 4.18 -18.57
C TYR A 47 13.16 2.75 -18.05
N PHE A 48 12.01 2.13 -18.31
CA PHE A 48 11.74 0.76 -17.92
C PHE A 48 11.38 -0.04 -19.16
N LEU A 49 12.09 -1.15 -19.39
CA LEU A 49 11.72 -2.11 -20.40
C LEU A 49 10.95 -3.24 -19.73
N ARG A 50 9.70 -3.44 -20.12
CA ARG A 50 8.87 -4.55 -19.66
C ARG A 50 8.80 -5.62 -20.73
N ASP A 51 9.23 -6.84 -20.45
CA ASP A 51 9.04 -7.94 -21.39
C ASP A 51 7.58 -8.44 -21.38
N SER A 52 7.21 -9.24 -22.38
CA SER A 52 5.87 -9.84 -22.50
C SER A 52 5.48 -10.77 -21.35
N ARG A 53 6.40 -11.10 -20.44
CA ARG A 53 6.17 -11.90 -19.22
C ARG A 53 6.05 -11.01 -17.97
N GLY A 54 6.11 -9.69 -18.12
CA GLY A 54 6.00 -8.72 -17.04
C GLY A 54 7.29 -8.49 -16.25
N ALA A 55 8.44 -9.01 -16.71
CA ALA A 55 9.73 -8.69 -16.11
C ALA A 55 10.11 -7.26 -16.49
N VAL A 56 10.43 -6.43 -15.49
CA VAL A 56 10.78 -5.02 -15.67
C VAL A 56 12.28 -4.84 -15.47
N LEU A 57 12.96 -4.29 -16.47
CA LEU A 57 14.36 -3.88 -16.42
C LEU A 57 14.45 -2.36 -16.41
N GLN A 58 15.03 -1.80 -15.36
CA GLN A 58 15.36 -0.37 -15.31
C GLN A 58 16.62 -0.09 -16.13
N LEU A 59 16.55 0.87 -17.05
CA LEU A 59 17.68 1.27 -17.89
C LEU A 59 18.30 2.55 -17.32
N GLU A 60 19.57 2.49 -16.94
CA GLU A 60 20.34 3.67 -16.55
C GLU A 60 20.96 4.32 -17.80
N VAL A 61 20.53 5.55 -18.12
CA VAL A 61 21.10 6.32 -19.22
C VAL A 61 22.15 7.26 -18.64
N SER A 62 23.43 6.95 -18.86
CA SER A 62 24.54 7.82 -18.43
C SER A 62 24.59 9.10 -19.28
N PRO A 63 24.64 10.29 -18.67
CA PRO A 63 24.77 11.57 -19.39
C PRO A 63 26.02 11.66 -20.27
N ALA A 64 27.05 10.86 -19.99
CA ALA A 64 28.30 10.84 -20.75
C ALA A 64 28.16 10.28 -22.19
N ALA A 65 27.02 9.68 -22.54
CA ALA A 65 26.81 9.05 -23.84
C ALA A 65 26.37 9.99 -24.98
N LEU A 66 26.14 11.29 -24.73
CA LEU A 66 25.64 12.23 -25.74
C LEU A 66 26.44 13.55 -25.79
N PRO A 67 27.67 13.57 -26.34
CA PRO A 67 28.39 14.81 -26.57
C PRO A 67 27.78 15.58 -27.76
N GLY A 68 27.23 16.77 -27.49
CA GLY A 68 26.88 17.76 -28.53
C GLY A 68 25.41 18.14 -28.69
N ALA A 69 24.49 17.64 -27.85
CA ALA A 69 23.09 18.04 -27.90
C ALA A 69 22.83 19.29 -27.03
N VAL A 70 22.41 20.40 -27.66
CA VAL A 70 21.82 21.53 -26.92
C VAL A 70 20.50 21.05 -26.30
N ALA A 71 20.36 21.20 -24.99
CA ALA A 71 19.14 20.80 -24.28
C ALA A 71 17.92 21.54 -24.88
N PRO A 72 16.87 20.82 -25.31
CA PRO A 72 15.66 21.46 -25.83
C PRO A 72 15.00 22.29 -24.72
N SER A 73 14.43 23.44 -25.07
CA SER A 73 13.63 24.23 -24.15
C SER A 73 12.44 23.41 -23.64
N ALA A 74 12.03 23.60 -22.38
CA ALA A 74 10.91 22.88 -21.76
C ALA A 74 9.63 22.86 -22.65
N ALA A 75 9.33 23.98 -23.31
CA ALA A 75 8.19 24.08 -24.24
C ALA A 75 8.29 23.13 -25.47
N ALA A 76 9.49 22.90 -25.99
CA ALA A 76 9.72 21.99 -27.12
C ALA A 76 9.64 20.52 -26.70
N VAL A 77 9.90 20.23 -25.42
CA VAL A 77 9.71 18.90 -24.83
C VAL A 77 8.22 18.64 -24.59
N GLU A 78 7.49 19.61 -24.06
CA GLU A 78 6.04 19.51 -23.83
C GLU A 78 5.23 19.38 -25.12
N GLU A 79 5.50 20.22 -26.13
CA GLU A 79 4.83 20.15 -27.45
C GLU A 79 5.09 18.79 -28.13
N ARG A 80 6.29 18.22 -27.94
CA ARG A 80 6.65 16.93 -28.52
C ARG A 80 6.05 15.75 -27.77
N LEU A 81 5.99 15.80 -26.43
CA LEU A 81 5.34 14.78 -25.61
C LEU A 81 3.82 14.75 -25.88
N ALA A 82 3.19 15.91 -26.06
CA ALA A 82 1.79 15.99 -26.48
C ALA A 82 1.54 15.35 -27.86
N SER A 83 2.49 15.46 -28.79
CA SER A 83 2.38 14.83 -30.12
C SER A 83 2.60 13.30 -30.14
N LEU A 84 3.11 12.74 -29.05
CA LEU A 84 3.39 11.30 -28.91
C LEU A 84 2.38 10.59 -28.01
N ALA A 85 1.55 11.33 -27.27
CA ALA A 85 0.45 10.78 -26.49
C ALA A 85 -0.55 10.06 -27.41
N GLY A 86 -0.69 8.75 -27.25
CA GLY A 86 -1.63 7.91 -28.00
C GLY A 86 -1.03 7.03 -29.11
N GLN A 87 0.29 7.07 -29.36
CA GLN A 87 0.92 6.15 -30.33
C GLN A 87 1.38 4.85 -29.65
N ARG A 88 0.78 3.72 -30.04
CA ARG A 88 1.28 2.37 -29.73
C ARG A 88 2.12 1.86 -30.90
N MET A 89 3.39 1.53 -30.67
CA MET A 89 4.24 0.87 -31.69
C MET A 89 4.58 -0.56 -31.28
N ARG A 90 4.34 -1.51 -32.17
CA ARG A 90 4.83 -2.89 -32.07
C ARG A 90 6.02 -3.07 -33.00
N VAL A 91 7.13 -3.57 -32.48
CA VAL A 91 8.28 -3.99 -33.30
C VAL A 91 8.21 -5.50 -33.48
N LYS A 92 8.12 -5.98 -34.74
CA LYS A 92 8.23 -7.40 -35.07
C LYS A 92 9.49 -7.64 -35.88
N TYR A 93 10.26 -8.64 -35.48
CA TYR A 93 11.40 -9.15 -36.23
C TYR A 93 11.08 -10.55 -36.77
N GLN A 94 11.32 -10.79 -38.05
CA GLN A 94 11.14 -12.10 -38.69
C GLN A 94 12.45 -12.55 -39.36
N PRO A 95 13.08 -13.65 -38.92
CA PRO A 95 14.06 -14.35 -39.73
C PRO A 95 13.41 -15.37 -40.68
N ALA A 96 14.11 -15.69 -41.77
CA ALA A 96 13.66 -16.53 -42.88
C ALA A 96 13.43 -18.03 -42.53
N HIS A 97 12.53 -18.67 -43.29
CA HIS A 97 12.16 -20.11 -43.35
C HIS A 97 13.31 -21.12 -43.14
N LYS A 98 13.18 -22.40 -42.72
CA LYS A 98 12.17 -23.48 -42.41
C LYS A 98 13.00 -24.59 -41.63
N PRO A 99 12.55 -25.82 -41.20
CA PRO A 99 11.40 -26.64 -41.60
C PRO A 99 10.63 -27.35 -40.45
N THR A 100 9.64 -28.17 -40.85
CA THR A 100 8.58 -28.85 -40.08
C THR A 100 8.86 -30.32 -39.67
N LEU A 101 8.13 -30.75 -38.62
CA LEU A 101 7.60 -32.10 -38.25
C LEU A 101 8.18 -32.72 -36.95
N PRO A 102 7.48 -33.63 -36.23
CA PRO A 102 6.04 -33.96 -36.19
C PRO A 102 5.42 -33.90 -34.76
N ARG A 103 4.07 -33.95 -34.71
CA ARG A 103 3.25 -34.05 -33.48
C ARG A 103 2.92 -35.50 -33.15
N ASP A 104 3.03 -35.86 -31.88
CA ASP A 104 2.30 -36.98 -31.26
C ASP A 104 1.56 -36.53 -29.98
N ARG A 105 0.40 -37.18 -29.80
CA ARG A 105 -0.69 -37.08 -28.80
C ARG A 105 -0.25 -37.57 -27.37
N PRO A 106 -1.10 -37.60 -26.30
CA PRO A 106 -2.57 -37.49 -26.25
C PRO A 106 -3.21 -36.66 -25.12
N SER A 107 -4.51 -36.41 -25.33
CA SER A 107 -5.55 -35.93 -24.42
C SER A 107 -6.04 -37.00 -23.44
N CYS A 108 -6.40 -36.58 -22.21
CA CYS A 108 -7.37 -37.28 -21.37
C CYS A 108 -8.47 -36.31 -20.96
N GLY A 109 -9.71 -36.63 -21.35
CA GLY A 109 -10.93 -36.01 -20.83
C GLY A 109 -11.42 -36.70 -19.57
N ALA A 110 -12.31 -36.03 -18.84
CA ALA A 110 -13.13 -36.66 -17.81
C ALA A 110 -14.57 -36.13 -17.93
N SER A 111 -15.47 -37.10 -17.91
CA SER A 111 -16.89 -37.05 -18.19
C SER A 111 -17.75 -36.81 -16.95
N VAL A 112 -18.93 -36.27 -17.22
CA VAL A 112 -20.10 -36.11 -16.35
C VAL A 112 -20.66 -37.46 -15.89
N GLY A 113 -21.17 -37.52 -14.66
CA GLY A 113 -21.96 -38.65 -14.16
C GLY A 113 -22.95 -38.22 -13.07
N ALA A 114 -24.24 -38.27 -13.40
CA ALA A 114 -25.37 -38.11 -12.49
C ALA A 114 -25.62 -39.41 -11.69
N GLY A 115 -26.19 -39.29 -10.49
CA GLY A 115 -26.63 -40.45 -9.71
C GLY A 115 -27.56 -40.07 -8.56
N ALA A 116 -28.83 -40.45 -8.69
CA ALA A 116 -29.87 -40.38 -7.66
C ALA A 116 -29.75 -41.54 -6.65
N GLY A 117 -30.24 -41.35 -5.42
CA GLY A 117 -30.39 -42.43 -4.44
C GLY A 117 -31.24 -42.04 -3.24
N LYS A 118 -32.39 -42.72 -3.09
CA LYS A 118 -33.37 -42.63 -1.98
C LYS A 118 -32.95 -43.45 -0.75
N GLY A 119 -33.52 -43.09 0.40
CA GLY A 119 -33.77 -43.96 1.57
C GLY A 119 -33.21 -43.38 2.89
N ALA A 120 -33.76 -43.59 4.08
CA ALA A 120 -35.11 -43.88 4.60
C ALA A 120 -34.98 -43.85 6.15
N ALA A 121 -36.02 -43.35 6.83
CA ALA A 121 -36.47 -43.69 8.20
C ALA A 121 -35.52 -43.49 9.41
N GLY A 122 -36.05 -42.82 10.46
CA GLY A 122 -35.46 -42.79 11.79
C GLY A 122 -36.21 -41.87 12.75
N SER A 123 -37.25 -42.40 13.36
CA SER A 123 -38.18 -41.82 14.34
C SER A 123 -37.54 -41.33 15.66
N GLY A 124 -38.16 -40.33 16.30
CA GLY A 124 -37.95 -40.03 17.72
C GLY A 124 -38.76 -38.83 18.22
N ALA A 125 -39.97 -39.10 18.70
CA ALA A 125 -40.87 -38.13 19.34
C ALA A 125 -40.52 -37.88 20.82
N ALA A 126 -40.75 -36.66 21.31
CA ALA A 126 -41.27 -36.41 22.66
C ALA A 126 -41.79 -34.97 22.77
N ALA A 127 -43.05 -34.86 23.21
CA ALA A 127 -43.84 -33.66 23.42
C ALA A 127 -43.62 -33.05 24.83
N GLY A 128 -44.02 -31.80 25.04
CA GLY A 128 -44.15 -31.27 26.40
C GLY A 128 -44.39 -29.76 26.58
N GLN A 129 -45.50 -29.24 26.04
CA GLN A 129 -46.43 -28.19 26.54
C GLN A 129 -45.99 -26.84 27.19
N PRO A 130 -46.89 -25.82 27.19
CA PRO A 130 -46.58 -24.39 27.24
C PRO A 130 -47.10 -23.67 28.50
N CYS A 131 -46.77 -22.37 28.64
CA CYS A 131 -47.45 -21.26 29.35
C CYS A 131 -46.46 -20.07 29.35
N ALA A 132 -46.78 -18.77 29.36
CA ALA A 132 -47.98 -17.95 29.22
C ALA A 132 -47.48 -16.48 29.17
N ASP A 133 -48.37 -15.57 28.78
CA ASP A 133 -48.21 -14.12 28.69
C ASP A 133 -47.66 -13.43 29.94
N GLY A 134 -47.00 -12.28 29.73
CA GLY A 134 -46.64 -11.32 30.76
C GLY A 134 -46.09 -10.02 30.18
N GLY A 135 -46.96 -9.04 29.96
CA GLY A 135 -46.60 -7.71 29.49
C GLY A 135 -46.03 -6.79 30.58
N GLY A 136 -45.50 -5.66 30.13
CA GLY A 136 -45.38 -4.43 30.93
C GLY A 136 -43.98 -3.81 31.00
N GLY A 137 -43.86 -2.56 30.55
CA GLY A 137 -42.89 -1.60 31.10
C GLY A 137 -41.95 -0.92 30.12
N THR A 138 -42.44 0.06 29.37
CA THR A 138 -41.63 1.06 28.64
C THR A 138 -41.07 2.11 29.62
N PRO A 139 -39.80 2.52 29.50
CA PRO A 139 -39.35 3.85 29.87
C PRO A 139 -38.93 4.67 28.63
N PRO A 140 -38.99 6.02 28.69
CA PRO A 140 -38.99 6.87 27.51
C PRO A 140 -37.58 7.33 27.08
N GLY A 141 -37.41 7.47 25.77
CA GLY A 141 -36.75 8.64 25.18
C GLY A 141 -35.22 8.69 25.14
N GLY A 142 -34.61 7.96 24.20
CA GLY A 142 -33.29 8.27 23.66
C GLY A 142 -33.37 8.34 22.14
N ARG A 143 -33.26 9.55 21.56
CA ARG A 143 -33.20 9.75 20.09
C ARG A 143 -31.96 9.03 19.55
N ARG A 144 -32.16 7.96 18.79
CA ARG A 144 -31.14 7.38 17.90
C ARG A 144 -30.91 8.35 16.75
N LEU A 145 -29.72 8.91 16.66
CA LEU A 145 -29.20 9.54 15.45
C LEU A 145 -28.26 8.53 14.81
N GLY A 146 -28.77 7.83 13.80
CA GLY A 146 -28.03 6.92 12.95
C GLY A 146 -28.99 6.48 11.84
N PRO A 147 -28.70 6.76 10.56
CA PRO A 147 -29.52 6.25 9.47
C PRO A 147 -29.42 4.72 9.44
N ALA A 148 -30.57 4.06 9.27
CA ALA A 148 -30.62 2.63 9.02
C ALA A 148 -30.00 2.34 7.65
N LEU A 149 -29.02 1.42 7.61
CA LEU A 149 -28.43 0.89 6.39
C LEU A 149 -29.47 0.09 5.59
N PRO A 150 -29.53 0.21 4.24
CA PRO A 150 -30.22 -0.76 3.40
C PRO A 150 -29.29 -1.95 3.08
N ASP A 151 -29.81 -3.17 3.28
CA ASP A 151 -29.16 -4.42 2.85
C ASP A 151 -29.08 -4.48 1.32
N ALA A 152 -27.87 -4.42 0.75
CA ALA A 152 -27.63 -4.70 -0.67
C ALA A 152 -27.03 -6.09 -0.84
N VAL A 153 -27.85 -7.03 -1.32
CA VAL A 153 -27.44 -8.38 -1.73
C VAL A 153 -26.86 -8.29 -3.15
N TYR A 154 -25.57 -8.57 -3.32
CA TYR A 154 -24.94 -8.72 -4.64
C TYR A 154 -25.05 -10.17 -5.12
N ASP A 155 -25.74 -10.37 -6.25
CA ASP A 155 -25.75 -11.61 -7.04
C ASP A 155 -24.74 -11.49 -8.18
N THR A 156 -23.81 -12.44 -8.28
CA THR A 156 -22.76 -12.49 -9.31
C THR A 156 -22.93 -13.70 -10.20
N THR A 157 -23.63 -13.57 -11.33
CA THR A 157 -23.47 -14.47 -12.48
C THR A 157 -23.61 -13.74 -13.82
N GLY A 158 -22.64 -13.94 -14.73
CA GLY A 158 -22.68 -13.45 -16.12
C GLY A 158 -21.28 -13.53 -16.76
N SER A 159 -20.95 -14.64 -17.44
CA SER A 159 -21.15 -14.91 -18.88
C SER A 159 -20.15 -14.18 -19.78
N GLY A 160 -19.26 -14.95 -20.41
CA GLY A 160 -18.28 -14.45 -21.36
C GLY A 160 -18.85 -14.11 -22.73
N SER A 161 -18.11 -13.28 -23.47
CA SER A 161 -18.22 -13.18 -24.92
C SER A 161 -16.83 -12.98 -25.53
N THR A 162 -16.57 -13.77 -26.58
CA THR A 162 -15.40 -13.70 -27.45
C THR A 162 -15.60 -12.59 -28.47
N SER A 163 -14.53 -11.89 -28.85
CA SER A 163 -14.54 -11.00 -30.02
C SER A 163 -13.33 -11.25 -30.90
N ALA A 164 -13.64 -11.45 -32.19
CA ALA A 164 -12.74 -11.76 -33.27
C ALA A 164 -11.90 -10.55 -33.70
N VAL A 165 -10.64 -10.79 -34.07
CA VAL A 165 -9.75 -9.80 -34.68
C VAL A 165 -9.88 -9.88 -36.19
N GLN A 166 -10.33 -8.79 -36.83
CA GLN A 166 -10.25 -8.58 -38.27
C GLN A 166 -8.87 -8.01 -38.64
N LEU A 167 -8.22 -8.63 -39.62
CA LEU A 167 -7.00 -8.18 -40.30
C LEU A 167 -7.38 -7.21 -41.44
N LEU A 168 -6.68 -6.09 -41.53
CA LEU A 168 -6.63 -5.23 -42.73
C LEU A 168 -5.17 -4.94 -43.06
N ASP A 169 -4.83 -5.21 -44.31
CA ASP A 169 -3.52 -5.14 -44.96
C ASP A 169 -2.99 -3.71 -45.16
N LEU A 170 -1.66 -3.60 -45.27
CA LEU A 170 -0.86 -2.38 -45.31
C LEU A 170 0.03 -2.37 -46.56
N GLU A 171 -0.38 -1.67 -47.61
CA GLU A 171 0.48 -1.25 -48.73
C GLU A 171 0.55 0.29 -48.78
N LEU A 172 1.47 0.90 -48.03
CA LEU A 172 1.96 2.25 -48.36
C LEU A 172 3.19 2.65 -47.53
N LEU A 173 4.39 2.13 -47.83
CA LEU A 173 5.66 2.76 -47.41
C LEU A 173 6.90 2.22 -48.16
N ALA A 174 6.77 1.99 -49.47
CA ALA A 174 7.88 1.67 -50.36
C ALA A 174 8.40 2.89 -51.16
N ALA A 175 8.24 4.13 -50.66
CA ALA A 175 8.51 5.34 -51.44
C ALA A 175 9.46 6.38 -50.80
N LEU A 176 10.32 6.01 -49.85
CA LEU A 176 11.28 6.96 -49.26
C LEU A 176 12.73 6.46 -49.15
N ALA A 177 13.12 5.47 -49.96
CA ALA A 177 14.50 4.98 -50.03
C ALA A 177 15.17 5.34 -51.36
N THR A 178 15.39 6.63 -51.60
CA THR A 178 16.46 7.11 -52.50
C THR A 178 16.93 8.48 -52.00
N ASP A 179 17.97 8.49 -51.18
CA ASP A 179 19.12 9.35 -51.49
C ASP A 179 20.35 8.91 -50.71
N GLY A 180 21.47 8.87 -51.44
CA GLY A 180 22.71 8.23 -51.05
C GLY A 180 23.47 8.96 -49.93
N GLY A 181 24.08 8.17 -49.07
CA GLY A 181 25.09 8.60 -48.12
C GLY A 181 25.91 7.38 -47.68
N SER A 182 27.17 7.33 -48.09
CA SER A 182 28.13 6.28 -47.79
C SER A 182 28.35 6.13 -46.28
N VAL A 183 28.21 4.91 -45.77
CA VAL A 183 28.64 4.54 -44.41
C VAL A 183 30.06 3.98 -44.48
N SER A 184 31.00 4.67 -43.82
CA SER A 184 32.36 4.17 -43.60
C SER A 184 32.34 3.01 -42.61
N THR A 185 32.98 1.92 -43.00
CA THR A 185 33.32 0.76 -42.19
C THR A 185 34.26 1.17 -41.03
N VAL A 186 33.84 0.95 -39.79
CA VAL A 186 34.73 0.99 -38.62
C VAL A 186 35.25 -0.43 -38.38
N GLN A 187 36.52 -0.68 -38.72
CA GLN A 187 37.25 -1.86 -38.28
C GLN A 187 37.65 -1.69 -36.81
N ALA A 188 37.28 -2.64 -35.96
CA ALA A 188 37.81 -2.75 -34.60
C ALA A 188 39.14 -3.53 -34.64
N THR A 189 40.25 -2.84 -34.35
CA THR A 189 41.56 -3.45 -34.12
C THR A 189 41.72 -3.80 -32.64
N THR A 190 41.84 -5.10 -32.34
CA THR A 190 42.25 -5.61 -31.03
C THR A 190 43.78 -5.66 -30.94
N GLN A 191 44.39 -4.85 -30.08
CA GLN A 191 45.76 -5.05 -29.61
C GLN A 191 45.74 -5.40 -28.12
N GLY A 192 46.14 -6.63 -27.80
CA GLY A 192 46.37 -7.09 -26.43
C GLY A 192 47.82 -6.80 -25.99
N PRO A 193 48.06 -6.48 -24.71
CA PRO A 193 49.42 -6.36 -24.16
C PRO A 193 49.99 -7.74 -23.74
N PRO A 194 51.33 -7.86 -23.66
CA PRO A 194 52.02 -9.15 -23.54
C PRO A 194 52.05 -9.69 -22.10
N ALA A 195 52.22 -11.01 -22.02
CA ALA A 195 52.23 -11.83 -20.81
C ALA A 195 53.42 -11.55 -19.87
N SER A 196 53.17 -11.71 -18.57
CA SER A 196 54.18 -11.95 -17.53
C SER A 196 53.60 -12.88 -16.44
N PRO A 197 54.46 -13.61 -15.70
CA PRO A 197 54.21 -14.99 -15.32
C PRO A 197 53.45 -15.20 -14.01
N ALA A 198 52.95 -16.42 -13.87
CA ALA A 198 51.97 -16.92 -12.92
C ALA A 198 52.31 -16.74 -11.43
N ALA A 199 51.33 -16.22 -10.68
CA ALA A 199 51.14 -16.44 -9.25
C ALA A 199 49.73 -17.00 -9.02
N SER A 200 49.61 -18.03 -8.17
CA SER A 200 48.33 -18.69 -7.84
C SER A 200 47.35 -17.70 -7.21
N PRO A 201 46.07 -17.62 -7.66
CA PRO A 201 45.11 -16.72 -7.04
C PRO A 201 44.57 -17.32 -5.75
N ALA A 202 44.76 -16.61 -4.64
CA ALA A 202 43.97 -16.79 -3.43
C ALA A 202 42.48 -16.54 -3.77
N ALA A 203 41.60 -17.32 -3.15
CA ALA A 203 40.16 -17.16 -3.30
C ALA A 203 39.76 -15.71 -2.97
N PRO A 204 38.93 -15.04 -3.81
CA PRO A 204 38.49 -13.69 -3.54
C PRO A 204 37.69 -13.66 -2.22
N PRO A 205 37.87 -12.63 -1.38
CA PRO A 205 37.04 -12.43 -0.21
C PRO A 205 35.58 -12.32 -0.65
N SER A 206 34.68 -12.98 0.08
CA SER A 206 33.24 -12.90 -0.16
C SER A 206 32.81 -11.43 -0.21
N PRO A 207 31.96 -11.03 -1.19
CA PRO A 207 31.48 -9.67 -1.25
C PRO A 207 30.74 -9.32 0.05
N PRO A 208 30.92 -8.10 0.59
CA PRO A 208 30.15 -7.66 1.74
C PRO A 208 28.65 -7.76 1.41
N PRO A 209 27.80 -8.16 2.38
CA PRO A 209 26.36 -8.19 2.16
C PRO A 209 25.89 -6.80 1.70
N PRO A 210 24.94 -6.73 0.75
CA PRO A 210 24.43 -5.45 0.28
C PRO A 210 23.89 -4.65 1.47
N LEU A 211 24.36 -3.41 1.59
CA LEU A 211 23.83 -2.45 2.56
C LEU A 211 22.31 -2.39 2.40
N ALA A 212 21.59 -2.83 3.43
CA ALA A 212 20.15 -2.67 3.51
C ALA A 212 19.82 -1.19 3.25
N ALA A 213 18.92 -0.93 2.29
CA ALA A 213 18.49 0.42 1.96
C ALA A 213 18.06 1.13 3.26
N ALA A 214 18.68 2.28 3.55
CA ALA A 214 18.32 3.08 4.71
C ALA A 214 16.81 3.35 4.68
N PRO A 215 16.10 3.28 5.82
CA PRO A 215 14.67 3.59 5.85
C PRO A 215 14.46 5.00 5.28
N PRO A 216 13.41 5.22 4.47
CA PRO A 216 13.15 6.53 3.87
C PRO A 216 13.06 7.59 4.98
N PRO A 217 13.59 8.80 4.74
CA PRO A 217 13.59 9.87 5.74
C PRO A 217 12.15 10.15 6.17
N ALA A 218 11.90 10.07 7.47
CA ALA A 218 10.61 10.41 8.03
C ALA A 218 10.21 11.84 7.65
N ALA A 219 8.96 12.04 7.24
CA ALA A 219 8.38 13.37 7.08
C ALA A 219 8.75 14.27 8.28
N PRO A 220 9.14 15.53 8.06
CA PRO A 220 9.66 16.39 9.11
C PRO A 220 8.66 16.51 10.25
N ILE A 221 9.03 15.94 11.40
CA ILE A 221 8.28 16.04 12.65
C ILE A 221 8.12 17.53 12.96
N GLY A 222 6.87 18.01 13.03
CA GLY A 222 6.59 19.42 13.32
C GLY A 222 6.19 20.27 12.11
N ALA A 223 5.93 19.68 10.94
CA ALA A 223 5.34 20.42 9.82
C ALA A 223 4.08 21.19 10.25
N ALA A 224 3.97 22.45 9.81
CA ALA A 224 2.80 23.27 10.05
C ALA A 224 1.54 22.58 9.48
N PRO A 225 0.36 22.83 10.08
CA PRO A 225 -0.89 22.34 9.53
C PRO A 225 -1.04 22.67 8.04
N VAL A 226 -1.43 21.68 7.25
CA VAL A 226 -1.68 21.83 5.82
C VAL A 226 -3.15 22.18 5.61
N ASN A 227 -3.40 23.35 5.03
CA ASN A 227 -4.72 23.71 4.54
C ASN A 227 -4.95 23.00 3.21
N VAL A 228 -5.95 22.13 3.16
CA VAL A 228 -6.33 21.44 1.92
C VAL A 228 -7.35 22.32 1.20
N THR A 229 -7.02 22.76 -0.01
CA THR A 229 -7.93 23.52 -0.88
C THR A 229 -8.58 22.60 -1.89
N THR A 230 -9.91 22.64 -1.96
CA THR A 230 -10.73 21.77 -2.82
C THR A 230 -11.73 22.59 -3.61
N ALA A 231 -11.81 22.33 -4.91
CA ALA A 231 -12.93 22.79 -5.74
C ALA A 231 -13.99 21.68 -5.79
N ILE A 232 -15.19 22.02 -5.37
CA ILE A 232 -16.29 21.09 -5.13
C ILE A 232 -17.47 21.50 -6.01
N PHE A 233 -17.94 20.56 -6.83
CA PHE A 233 -19.02 20.78 -7.76
C PHE A 233 -20.20 19.88 -7.39
N LEU A 234 -21.33 20.49 -7.07
CA LEU A 234 -22.61 19.82 -6.89
C LEU A 234 -23.32 19.88 -8.23
N LEU A 235 -23.44 18.74 -8.91
CA LEU A 235 -23.90 18.72 -10.29
C LEU A 235 -25.41 18.50 -10.39
N SER A 236 -26.04 19.24 -11.30
CA SER A 236 -27.34 18.91 -11.90
C SER A 236 -27.15 18.73 -13.39
N PHE A 237 -27.97 17.90 -14.03
CA PHE A 237 -28.00 17.74 -15.48
C PHE A 237 -29.19 16.91 -15.92
N CYS A 238 -29.60 17.02 -17.20
CA CYS A 238 -30.72 16.26 -17.76
C CYS A 238 -32.06 16.42 -16.99
N GLY A 239 -32.22 17.51 -16.24
CA GLY A 239 -33.37 17.69 -15.33
C GLY A 239 -33.26 16.96 -13.99
N TYR A 240 -32.17 16.21 -13.76
CA TYR A 240 -31.86 15.62 -12.45
C TYR A 240 -31.42 16.71 -11.48
N PRO A 241 -32.06 16.82 -10.30
CA PRO A 241 -31.74 17.84 -9.32
C PRO A 241 -30.41 17.54 -8.59
N LEU A 242 -29.89 18.54 -7.88
CA LEU A 242 -28.76 18.36 -6.98
C LEU A 242 -29.11 17.34 -5.89
N ALA A 243 -28.18 16.44 -5.54
CA ALA A 243 -28.39 15.51 -4.42
C ALA A 243 -28.49 16.21 -3.05
N LEU A 244 -27.81 17.35 -2.92
CA LEU A 244 -27.86 18.29 -1.80
C LEU A 244 -27.79 19.72 -2.34
N SER A 245 -28.50 20.65 -1.72
CA SER A 245 -28.26 22.08 -1.96
C SER A 245 -26.87 22.49 -1.48
N ARG A 246 -26.38 23.63 -1.97
CA ARG A 246 -25.09 24.18 -1.54
C ARG A 246 -25.03 24.40 -0.03
N ASP A 247 -26.11 24.91 0.57
CA ASP A 247 -26.13 25.23 2.00
C ASP A 247 -26.19 23.96 2.86
N GLU A 248 -26.95 22.94 2.44
CA GLU A 248 -26.94 21.62 3.10
C GLU A 248 -25.56 20.97 3.03
N PHE A 249 -24.91 21.01 1.85
CA PHE A 249 -23.55 20.49 1.70
C PHE A 249 -22.57 21.24 2.61
N MET A 250 -22.60 22.58 2.62
CA MET A 250 -21.70 23.39 3.45
C MET A 250 -21.91 23.11 4.95
N ALA A 251 -23.14 22.89 5.40
CA ALA A 251 -23.47 22.61 6.80
C ALA A 251 -22.85 21.31 7.33
N GLN A 252 -22.67 20.29 6.47
CA GLN A 252 -21.95 19.06 6.82
C GLN A 252 -20.47 19.09 6.47
N TRP A 253 -20.01 20.03 5.65
CA TRP A 253 -18.63 20.04 5.15
C TRP A 253 -17.68 20.84 6.05
N VAL A 254 -18.04 22.07 6.42
CA VAL A 254 -17.17 22.97 7.21
C VAL A 254 -17.84 23.42 8.50
N ASP A 255 -17.03 23.78 9.50
CA ASP A 255 -17.54 24.33 10.75
C ASP A 255 -17.98 25.79 10.53
N GLY A 256 -19.25 26.08 10.80
CA GLY A 256 -19.80 27.44 10.78
C GLY A 256 -19.95 28.03 12.20
N PRO A 257 -20.36 29.31 12.32
CA PRO A 257 -20.57 29.95 13.62
C PRO A 257 -21.59 29.26 14.53
N SER A 258 -22.52 28.50 13.95
CA SER A 258 -23.55 27.72 14.66
C SER A 258 -23.17 26.26 14.88
N THR A 259 -22.00 25.81 14.40
CA THR A 259 -21.56 24.42 14.52
C THR A 259 -21.15 24.12 15.96
N GLY A 260 -21.84 23.18 16.60
CA GLY A 260 -21.52 22.74 17.96
C GLY A 260 -20.19 21.99 18.03
N ALA A 261 -19.54 21.99 19.20
CA ALA A 261 -18.23 21.37 19.41
C ALA A 261 -18.15 19.83 19.17
N GLY A 262 -19.30 19.17 18.97
CA GLY A 262 -19.40 17.74 18.63
C GLY A 262 -20.17 17.48 17.34
N ALA A 263 -20.34 18.48 16.47
CA ALA A 263 -21.02 18.30 15.20
C ALA A 263 -20.21 17.38 14.27
N TYR A 264 -20.88 16.49 13.56
CA TYR A 264 -20.25 15.61 12.58
C TYR A 264 -20.11 16.35 11.24
N THR A 265 -19.01 17.08 11.09
CA THR A 265 -18.63 17.81 9.87
C THR A 265 -17.36 17.22 9.26
N MET A 266 -17.12 17.42 7.96
CA MET A 266 -15.91 16.94 7.30
C MET A 266 -14.66 17.67 7.82
N GLU A 267 -14.75 18.99 8.07
CA GLU A 267 -13.71 19.76 8.74
C GLU A 267 -13.36 19.17 10.11
N GLY A 268 -14.37 18.90 10.94
CA GLY A 268 -14.18 18.29 12.24
C GLY A 268 -13.58 16.89 12.14
N TYR A 269 -14.01 16.09 11.16
CA TYR A 269 -13.51 14.73 10.90
C TYR A 269 -12.02 14.73 10.55
N VAL A 270 -11.61 15.52 9.55
CA VAL A 270 -10.20 15.66 9.17
C VAL A 270 -9.38 16.26 10.31
N ARG A 271 -9.89 17.28 11.00
CA ARG A 271 -9.18 17.92 12.12
C ARG A 271 -8.95 16.94 13.26
N ALA A 272 -9.96 16.15 13.64
CA ALA A 272 -9.85 15.16 14.71
C ALA A 272 -8.85 14.05 14.34
N CYS A 273 -9.03 13.43 13.17
CA CYS A 273 -8.19 12.30 12.73
C CYS A 273 -6.75 12.67 12.38
N SER A 274 -6.51 13.92 11.99
CA SER A 274 -5.16 14.43 11.72
C SER A 274 -4.48 15.09 12.91
N HIS A 275 -5.15 15.18 14.07
CA HIS A 275 -4.71 16.00 15.20
C HIS A 275 -4.40 17.45 14.81
N GLY A 276 -5.23 18.01 13.93
CA GLY A 276 -5.11 19.37 13.41
C GLY A 276 -3.94 19.59 12.44
N ARG A 277 -3.30 18.53 11.95
CA ARG A 277 -2.23 18.58 10.93
C ARG A 277 -2.76 18.81 9.53
N SER A 278 -4.03 18.48 9.29
CA SER A 278 -4.75 18.83 8.06
C SER A 278 -6.00 19.60 8.41
N ARG A 279 -6.34 20.58 7.57
CA ARG A 279 -7.48 21.47 7.79
C ARG A 279 -8.24 21.64 6.49
N LEU A 280 -9.55 21.43 6.58
CA LEU A 280 -10.53 21.93 5.64
C LEU A 280 -11.18 23.10 6.35
N ASN A 281 -11.13 24.31 5.79
CA ASN A 281 -11.81 25.44 6.39
C ASN A 281 -12.61 26.16 5.31
N ASN A 282 -13.55 27.01 5.73
CA ASN A 282 -14.43 27.70 4.81
C ASN A 282 -13.69 28.48 3.70
N ASP A 283 -12.49 29.00 3.98
CA ASP A 283 -11.71 29.78 3.01
C ASP A 283 -11.03 28.90 1.95
N THR A 284 -10.87 27.60 2.22
CA THR A 284 -10.20 26.66 1.31
C THR A 284 -11.17 25.73 0.57
N GLN A 285 -12.45 25.73 0.92
CA GLN A 285 -13.47 24.89 0.29
C GLN A 285 -14.33 25.71 -0.67
N LEU A 286 -14.08 25.60 -1.97
CA LEU A 286 -14.84 26.32 -3.00
C LEU A 286 -15.99 25.45 -3.50
N VAL A 287 -17.21 25.70 -3.03
CA VAL A 287 -18.41 24.90 -3.37
C VAL A 287 -19.32 25.62 -4.35
N PHE A 288 -19.59 24.96 -5.47
CA PHE A 288 -20.41 25.46 -6.58
C PHE A 288 -21.56 24.49 -6.87
N ALA A 289 -22.76 25.02 -7.08
CA ALA A 289 -23.83 24.28 -7.75
C ALA A 289 -23.72 24.55 -9.25
N VAL A 290 -23.66 23.49 -10.06
CA VAL A 290 -23.35 23.60 -11.50
C VAL A 290 -24.30 22.75 -12.31
N ASP A 291 -24.98 23.38 -13.27
CA ASP A 291 -25.81 22.69 -14.26
C ASP A 291 -24.96 22.36 -15.49
N VAL A 292 -24.62 21.08 -15.68
CA VAL A 292 -23.84 20.64 -16.84
C VAL A 292 -24.74 20.16 -17.97
N PRO A 293 -24.36 20.34 -19.24
CA PRO A 293 -25.17 19.87 -20.36
C PRO A 293 -25.41 18.36 -20.29
N CYS A 294 -26.62 17.94 -20.67
CA CYS A 294 -26.99 16.53 -20.63
C CYS A 294 -26.15 15.65 -21.57
N THR A 295 -25.83 16.20 -22.75
CA THR A 295 -24.99 15.58 -23.77
C THR A 295 -23.97 16.57 -24.28
N GLY A 296 -22.85 16.07 -24.80
CA GLY A 296 -21.83 16.91 -25.39
C GLY A 296 -20.64 16.12 -25.90
N LEU A 297 -19.53 16.82 -26.12
CA LEU A 297 -18.25 16.23 -26.48
C LEU A 297 -17.23 16.47 -25.37
N THR A 298 -16.43 15.45 -25.07
CA THR A 298 -15.19 15.56 -24.28
C THR A 298 -14.18 16.48 -24.98
N THR A 299 -13.12 16.85 -24.27
CA THR A 299 -11.95 17.56 -24.85
C THR A 299 -11.29 16.79 -26.00
N ASP A 300 -11.43 15.46 -26.01
CA ASP A 300 -10.90 14.56 -27.04
C ASP A 300 -11.96 14.21 -28.11
N TYR A 301 -13.04 14.99 -28.19
CA TYR A 301 -14.15 14.84 -29.15
C TYR A 301 -14.94 13.53 -29.06
N LYS A 302 -14.77 12.75 -27.99
CA LYS A 302 -15.66 11.63 -27.70
C LYS A 302 -17.00 12.16 -27.16
N PRO A 303 -18.15 11.64 -27.63
CA PRO A 303 -19.44 12.02 -27.06
C PRO A 303 -19.58 11.48 -25.64
N TYR A 304 -20.23 12.24 -24.77
CA TYR A 304 -20.71 11.76 -23.47
C TYR A 304 -22.24 11.90 -23.39
N ASN A 305 -22.87 11.00 -22.63
CA ASN A 305 -24.31 11.05 -22.37
C ASN A 305 -24.60 10.86 -20.87
N SER A 306 -25.16 11.87 -20.24
CA SER A 306 -25.41 11.89 -18.80
C SER A 306 -26.75 11.28 -18.39
N THR A 307 -27.52 10.70 -19.33
CA THR A 307 -28.83 10.12 -19.01
C THR A 307 -28.76 8.70 -18.46
N ASP A 308 -27.79 7.90 -18.91
CA ASP A 308 -27.81 6.44 -18.74
C ASP A 308 -26.41 5.78 -18.70
N GLN A 309 -25.34 6.58 -18.58
CA GLN A 309 -23.96 6.08 -18.61
C GLN A 309 -23.11 6.68 -17.49
N CYS A 310 -22.17 5.89 -17.00
CA CYS A 310 -21.19 6.27 -16.00
C CYS A 310 -19.81 5.68 -16.36
N ARG A 311 -19.32 6.03 -17.55
CA ARG A 311 -18.00 5.58 -18.03
C ARG A 311 -16.96 6.66 -17.75
N GLY A 312 -15.70 6.36 -18.05
CA GLY A 312 -14.63 7.34 -17.93
C GLY A 312 -14.91 8.61 -18.72
N GLU A 313 -15.48 8.48 -19.94
CA GLU A 313 -15.87 9.61 -20.77
C GLU A 313 -16.83 10.58 -20.07
N GLU A 314 -17.90 10.07 -19.46
CA GLU A 314 -18.84 10.89 -18.68
C GLU A 314 -18.17 11.54 -17.47
N LEU A 315 -17.47 10.74 -16.65
CA LEU A 315 -16.88 11.20 -15.39
C LEU A 315 -15.91 12.38 -15.58
N TYR A 316 -15.02 12.27 -16.57
CA TYR A 316 -14.08 13.35 -16.88
C TYR A 316 -14.76 14.52 -17.60
N SER A 317 -15.80 14.26 -18.41
CA SER A 317 -16.56 15.34 -19.06
C SER A 317 -17.30 16.20 -18.06
N TRP A 318 -18.02 15.58 -17.11
CA TRP A 318 -18.75 16.32 -16.08
C TRP A 318 -17.82 17.23 -15.28
N MET A 319 -16.66 16.72 -14.88
CA MET A 319 -15.65 17.51 -14.17
C MET A 319 -15.12 18.68 -15.00
N ASN A 320 -14.69 18.43 -16.24
CA ASN A 320 -14.13 19.45 -17.11
C ASN A 320 -15.16 20.54 -17.47
N GLN A 321 -16.40 20.14 -17.72
CA GLN A 321 -17.49 21.07 -18.00
C GLN A 321 -17.83 21.90 -16.77
N ALA A 322 -17.86 21.29 -15.57
CA ALA A 322 -18.10 22.01 -14.34
C ALA A 322 -17.00 23.04 -14.05
N GLU A 323 -15.72 22.67 -14.26
CA GLU A 323 -14.59 23.62 -14.19
C GLU A 323 -14.81 24.79 -15.14
N ALA A 324 -15.05 24.52 -16.43
CA ALA A 324 -15.20 25.57 -17.45
C ALA A 324 -16.38 26.52 -17.16
N ILE A 325 -17.52 25.98 -16.72
CA ILE A 325 -18.70 26.78 -16.35
C ILE A 325 -18.38 27.66 -15.15
N VAL A 326 -17.75 27.11 -14.10
CA VAL A 326 -17.39 27.87 -12.89
C VAL A 326 -16.37 28.95 -13.20
N GLU A 327 -15.31 28.66 -13.96
CA GLU A 327 -14.31 29.65 -14.33
C GLU A 327 -14.94 30.79 -15.15
N ALA A 328 -15.82 30.48 -16.10
CA ALA A 328 -16.51 31.47 -16.93
C ALA A 328 -17.52 32.30 -16.11
N GLN A 329 -18.31 31.66 -15.24
CA GLN A 329 -19.38 32.32 -14.50
C GLN A 329 -18.86 33.19 -13.35
N TYR A 330 -17.83 32.72 -12.64
CA TYR A 330 -17.32 33.41 -11.45
C TYR A 330 -16.03 34.20 -11.72
N ASN A 331 -15.46 34.10 -12.92
CA ASN A 331 -14.18 34.73 -13.29
C ASN A 331 -13.05 34.40 -12.29
N ILE A 332 -13.00 33.12 -11.88
CA ILE A 332 -11.95 32.56 -11.03
C ILE A 332 -11.10 31.59 -11.85
N SER A 333 -9.85 31.38 -11.44
CA SER A 333 -9.02 30.31 -12.02
C SER A 333 -8.89 29.17 -11.03
N LEU A 334 -9.18 27.95 -11.48
CA LEU A 334 -9.06 26.73 -10.69
C LEU A 334 -7.70 26.03 -10.91
N ALA A 335 -6.87 26.52 -11.82
CA ALA A 335 -5.60 25.88 -12.22
C ALA A 335 -4.63 25.61 -11.06
N GLY A 336 -4.66 26.45 -10.01
CA GLY A 336 -3.81 26.29 -8.82
C GLY A 336 -4.35 25.32 -7.76
N ILE A 337 -5.62 24.91 -7.86
CA ILE A 337 -6.25 23.97 -6.94
C ILE A 337 -6.08 22.59 -7.55
N LYS A 338 -5.57 21.60 -6.81
CA LYS A 338 -5.43 20.24 -7.34
C LYS A 338 -6.63 19.36 -7.05
N GLN A 339 -7.19 19.46 -5.85
CA GLN A 339 -8.31 18.62 -5.43
C GLN A 339 -9.59 19.05 -6.14
N ARG A 340 -10.26 18.07 -6.73
CA ARG A 340 -11.50 18.19 -7.48
C ARG A 340 -12.48 17.17 -6.94
N LEU A 341 -13.63 17.64 -6.49
CA LEU A 341 -14.66 16.78 -5.95
C LEU A 341 -15.95 17.07 -6.69
N VAL A 342 -16.62 16.02 -7.16
CA VAL A 342 -17.94 16.08 -7.77
C VAL A 342 -18.92 15.29 -6.91
N VAL A 343 -20.09 15.86 -6.65
CA VAL A 343 -21.26 15.15 -6.13
C VAL A 343 -22.27 15.03 -7.26
N LEU A 344 -22.65 13.80 -7.58
CA LEU A 344 -23.58 13.48 -8.66
C LEU A 344 -25.05 13.58 -8.20
N PRO A 345 -26.01 13.78 -9.11
CA PRO A 345 -27.43 13.57 -8.84
C PRO A 345 -27.74 12.13 -8.37
N ARG A 346 -28.81 11.96 -7.58
CA ARG A 346 -29.25 10.64 -7.06
C ARG A 346 -29.71 9.68 -8.15
N GLU A 347 -30.14 10.22 -9.29
CA GLU A 347 -30.56 9.45 -10.45
C GLU A 347 -29.38 8.70 -11.09
N MET A 348 -28.15 9.14 -10.86
CA MET A 348 -26.95 8.46 -11.35
C MET A 348 -26.59 7.18 -10.61
N ASP A 349 -27.17 6.97 -9.42
CA ASP A 349 -26.92 5.77 -8.62
C ASP A 349 -27.27 4.46 -9.36
N ALA A 350 -28.22 4.49 -10.28
CA ALA A 350 -28.58 3.33 -11.11
C ALA A 350 -27.50 2.98 -12.17
N PHE A 351 -26.60 3.91 -12.49
CA PHE A 351 -25.60 3.77 -13.55
C PHE A 351 -24.17 3.74 -13.01
N CYS A 352 -23.92 4.39 -11.86
CA CYS A 352 -22.66 4.38 -11.14
C CYS A 352 -22.80 3.43 -9.92
N PRO A 353 -22.34 2.17 -10.00
CA PRO A 353 -22.62 1.16 -8.96
C PRO A 353 -21.78 1.32 -7.67
N TRP A 354 -21.04 2.41 -7.54
CA TRP A 354 -20.14 2.70 -6.43
C TRP A 354 -20.69 3.86 -5.58
N ALA A 355 -20.34 3.90 -4.29
CA ALA A 355 -20.69 5.00 -3.40
C ALA A 355 -19.81 6.24 -3.66
N GLY A 356 -18.52 6.01 -3.87
CA GLY A 356 -17.53 6.97 -4.32
C GLY A 356 -16.53 6.34 -5.29
N LEU A 357 -15.79 7.19 -5.99
CA LEU A 357 -14.67 6.83 -6.84
C LEU A 357 -13.63 7.94 -6.80
N ALA A 358 -12.35 7.60 -6.77
CA ALA A 358 -11.28 8.59 -6.79
C ALA A 358 -10.05 8.15 -7.58
N SER A 359 -9.26 9.14 -7.99
CA SER A 359 -7.91 8.88 -8.45
C SER A 359 -7.00 8.49 -7.29
N GLN A 360 -6.19 7.45 -7.50
CA GLN A 360 -5.20 7.07 -6.51
C GLN A 360 -3.98 8.00 -6.59
N GLY A 361 -3.88 8.87 -5.60
CA GLY A 361 -2.92 9.94 -5.56
C GLY A 361 -3.22 11.07 -6.52
N CYS A 362 -2.42 12.11 -6.42
CA CYS A 362 -2.47 13.25 -7.32
C CYS A 362 -1.46 13.08 -8.46
N ILE A 363 -1.82 12.31 -9.50
CA ILE A 363 -1.01 12.23 -10.72
C ILE A 363 -1.36 13.43 -11.60
N GLY A 364 -0.39 14.32 -11.81
CA GLY A 364 -0.55 15.51 -12.66
C GLY A 364 -1.06 16.75 -11.91
N THR A 365 -1.92 17.52 -12.57
CA THR A 365 -2.43 18.81 -12.06
C THR A 365 -3.73 18.70 -11.28
N ARG A 366 -4.43 17.56 -11.35
CA ARG A 366 -5.74 17.36 -10.73
C ARG A 366 -5.79 16.02 -10.00
N CYS A 367 -6.55 15.97 -8.92
CA CYS A 367 -6.90 14.76 -8.19
C CYS A 367 -8.42 14.75 -8.05
N TYR A 368 -9.06 13.71 -8.57
CA TYR A 368 -10.50 13.66 -8.76
C TYR A 368 -11.14 12.76 -7.70
N VAL A 369 -12.28 13.22 -7.20
CA VAL A 369 -13.24 12.46 -6.42
C VAL A 369 -14.60 12.61 -7.10
N TRP A 370 -15.33 11.53 -7.21
CA TRP A 370 -16.74 11.51 -7.54
C TRP A 370 -17.48 10.80 -6.40
N VAL A 371 -18.56 11.41 -5.90
CA VAL A 371 -19.43 10.82 -4.89
C VAL A 371 -20.83 10.73 -5.46
N ASN A 372 -21.44 9.56 -5.27
CA ASN A 372 -22.76 9.26 -5.76
C ASN A 372 -23.84 10.03 -4.98
N GLY A 373 -24.99 10.26 -5.59
CA GLY A 373 -26.02 11.10 -5.00
C GLY A 373 -26.59 10.54 -3.70
N ASN A 374 -26.78 9.22 -3.57
CA ASN A 374 -27.23 8.66 -2.29
C ASN A 374 -26.16 8.66 -1.20
N SER A 375 -24.89 8.77 -1.57
CA SER A 375 -23.76 8.87 -0.63
C SER A 375 -23.36 10.33 -0.33
N ALA A 376 -24.06 11.31 -0.90
CA ALA A 376 -23.73 12.72 -0.77
C ALA A 376 -23.76 13.25 0.68
N SER A 377 -24.39 12.54 1.61
CA SER A 377 -24.41 12.87 3.05
C SER A 377 -23.54 11.97 3.92
N ASP A 378 -22.76 11.06 3.33
CA ASP A 378 -21.90 10.14 4.07
C ASP A 378 -20.44 10.63 4.08
N LEU A 379 -20.05 11.26 5.18
CA LEU A 379 -18.68 11.78 5.36
C LEU A 379 -17.61 10.68 5.37
N SER A 380 -17.97 9.42 5.64
CA SER A 380 -17.00 8.32 5.58
C SER A 380 -16.61 8.01 4.14
N VAL A 381 -17.57 8.04 3.20
CA VAL A 381 -17.33 7.91 1.76
C VAL A 381 -16.43 9.06 1.28
N PHE A 382 -16.71 10.29 1.68
CA PHE A 382 -15.84 11.41 1.34
C PHE A 382 -14.40 11.24 1.87
N LEU A 383 -14.24 10.78 3.11
CA LEU A 383 -12.91 10.55 3.68
C LEU A 383 -12.17 9.41 2.98
N HIS A 384 -12.88 8.34 2.60
CA HIS A 384 -12.35 7.23 1.79
C HIS A 384 -11.79 7.75 0.46
N GLU A 385 -12.60 8.48 -0.30
CA GLU A 385 -12.21 8.99 -1.63
C GLU A 385 -11.09 10.05 -1.55
N LEU A 386 -11.14 10.92 -0.55
CA LEU A 386 -10.03 11.86 -0.29
C LEU A 386 -8.75 11.11 0.13
N GLY A 387 -8.88 10.03 0.88
CA GLY A 387 -7.79 9.12 1.24
C GLY A 387 -7.07 8.59 0.01
N HIS A 388 -7.80 8.16 -1.02
CA HIS A 388 -7.22 7.79 -2.31
C HIS A 388 -6.41 8.92 -2.93
N ASN A 389 -6.94 10.14 -3.01
CA ASN A 389 -6.19 11.29 -3.54
C ASN A 389 -4.94 11.63 -2.73
N TRP A 390 -4.92 11.30 -1.43
CA TRP A 390 -3.74 11.42 -0.57
C TRP A 390 -2.79 10.21 -0.64
N GLY A 391 -3.03 9.30 -1.57
CA GLY A 391 -2.18 8.15 -1.86
C GLY A 391 -2.42 6.96 -0.95
N LEU A 392 -3.56 6.91 -0.27
CA LEU A 392 -3.98 5.72 0.47
C LEU A 392 -4.60 4.68 -0.47
N ASN A 393 -4.49 3.43 -0.04
CA ASN A 393 -5.03 2.26 -0.71
C ASN A 393 -6.10 1.66 0.19
N HIS A 394 -6.95 0.83 -0.42
CA HIS A 394 -7.93 0.06 0.32
C HIS A 394 -7.32 -0.74 1.48
N ALA A 395 -8.12 -0.93 2.53
CA ALA A 395 -7.79 -1.69 3.72
C ALA A 395 -8.72 -2.90 3.84
N GLY A 396 -8.14 -4.09 3.66
CA GLY A 396 -8.82 -5.36 3.89
C GLY A 396 -8.36 -6.01 5.19
N THR A 397 -8.72 -7.27 5.37
CA THR A 397 -8.22 -8.08 6.50
C THR A 397 -7.36 -9.23 5.98
N GLU A 398 -6.58 -9.86 6.85
CA GLU A 398 -5.74 -11.00 6.44
C GLU A 398 -6.57 -12.25 6.08
N TRP A 399 -7.80 -12.36 6.59
CA TRP A 399 -8.66 -13.54 6.43
C TRP A 399 -9.63 -13.46 5.25
N THR A 400 -9.56 -12.42 4.41
CA THR A 400 -10.40 -12.26 3.22
C THR A 400 -9.65 -11.57 2.08
N THR A 401 -10.10 -11.80 0.85
CA THR A 401 -9.60 -11.10 -0.34
C THR A 401 -10.34 -9.79 -0.60
N ASP A 402 -11.44 -9.57 0.11
CA ASP A 402 -12.21 -8.34 0.04
C ASP A 402 -11.37 -7.16 0.52
N GLU A 403 -11.20 -6.18 -0.36
CA GLU A 403 -10.39 -5.00 -0.11
C GLU A 403 -11.07 -3.98 0.79
N TYR A 404 -12.36 -4.16 1.08
CA TYR A 404 -13.14 -3.28 1.94
C TYR A 404 -13.40 -3.89 3.33
N ALA A 405 -12.88 -5.07 3.61
CA ALA A 405 -13.23 -5.82 4.80
C ALA A 405 -12.72 -5.24 6.14
N ASP A 406 -11.84 -4.24 6.13
CA ASP A 406 -11.41 -3.56 7.36
C ASP A 406 -12.44 -2.51 7.80
N THR A 407 -13.26 -2.86 8.78
CA THR A 407 -14.26 -1.95 9.37
C THR A 407 -13.66 -0.95 10.37
N THR A 408 -12.34 -0.97 10.56
CA THR A 408 -11.62 -0.12 11.52
C THR A 408 -10.84 1.02 10.84
N ASP A 409 -10.88 1.06 9.51
CA ASP A 409 -10.24 2.06 8.65
C ASP A 409 -11.23 2.54 7.58
N PRO A 410 -11.39 3.86 7.34
CA PRO A 410 -12.16 4.38 6.21
C PRO A 410 -11.77 3.82 4.87
N MET A 411 -10.50 3.44 4.66
CA MET A 411 -10.06 2.81 3.42
C MET A 411 -10.59 1.38 3.25
N GLY A 412 -11.18 0.79 4.29
CA GLY A 412 -12.04 -0.37 4.18
C GLY A 412 -13.51 0.06 4.18
N MET A 413 -14.25 -0.27 5.23
CA MET A 413 -15.64 0.16 5.46
C MET A 413 -15.84 0.88 6.80
N GLY A 414 -14.75 1.34 7.42
CA GLY A 414 -14.81 1.91 8.77
C GLY A 414 -15.32 3.34 8.83
N TYR A 415 -16.23 3.61 9.78
CA TYR A 415 -16.63 4.97 10.17
C TYR A 415 -15.65 5.51 11.24
N ALA A 416 -14.36 5.52 10.92
CA ALA A 416 -13.30 5.79 11.89
C ALA A 416 -12.20 6.71 11.35
N CYS A 417 -11.17 7.01 12.14
CA CYS A 417 -9.95 7.57 11.56
C CYS A 417 -9.16 6.49 10.80
N PHE A 418 -8.29 6.90 9.86
CA PHE A 418 -7.37 5.97 9.20
C PHE A 418 -6.57 5.16 10.21
N ALA A 419 -6.30 3.89 9.90
CA ALA A 419 -5.40 3.05 10.67
C ALA A 419 -4.01 3.68 10.77
N ALA A 420 -3.23 3.25 11.76
CA ALA A 420 -1.95 3.85 12.10
C ALA A 420 -0.99 3.94 10.90
N ASN A 421 -1.02 3.00 9.97
CA ASN A 421 -0.21 3.04 8.74
C ASN A 421 -0.65 4.14 7.77
N GLY A 422 -1.96 4.33 7.57
CA GLY A 422 -2.51 5.40 6.73
C GLY A 422 -2.24 6.76 7.35
N ALA A 423 -2.54 6.91 8.64
CA ALA A 423 -2.23 8.12 9.41
C ALA A 423 -0.72 8.44 9.41
N TRP A 424 0.14 7.43 9.54
CA TRP A 424 1.60 7.62 9.44
C TRP A 424 2.05 8.06 8.05
N LYS A 425 1.50 7.47 6.98
CA LYS A 425 1.81 7.87 5.60
C LYS A 425 1.45 9.33 5.35
N LEU A 426 0.33 9.79 5.88
CA LEU A 426 -0.12 11.19 5.77
C LEU A 426 0.60 12.16 6.73
N GLY A 427 1.47 11.65 7.62
CA GLY A 427 2.09 12.45 8.68
C GLY A 427 1.11 12.89 9.78
N TRP A 428 -0.07 12.27 9.84
CA TRP A 428 -1.12 12.47 10.85
C TRP A 428 -0.82 11.73 12.14
N ALA A 429 0.02 10.71 12.12
CA ALA A 429 0.50 10.02 13.31
C ALA A 429 2.00 9.70 13.22
N LEU A 430 2.65 9.57 14.37
CA LEU A 430 4.03 9.14 14.50
C LEU A 430 4.15 7.90 15.41
N PRO A 431 5.19 7.09 15.21
CA PRO A 431 5.58 6.10 16.20
C PRO A 431 5.89 6.79 17.54
N LEU A 432 5.65 6.08 18.64
CA LEU A 432 6.14 6.51 19.95
C LEU A 432 7.68 6.64 19.94
N PRO A 433 8.27 7.47 20.81
CA PRO A 433 9.72 7.54 20.95
C PRO A 433 10.34 6.16 21.17
N GLY A 434 11.28 5.76 20.30
CA GLY A 434 11.93 4.44 20.36
C GLY A 434 11.05 3.26 19.94
N ALA A 435 9.88 3.52 19.33
CA ALA A 435 8.94 2.53 18.84
C ALA A 435 8.91 2.40 17.30
N ASP A 436 9.96 2.90 16.64
CA ASP A 436 10.25 2.61 15.24
C ASP A 436 11.31 1.49 15.19
N LEU A 437 10.84 0.27 14.99
CA LEU A 437 11.58 -0.96 15.25
C LEU A 437 12.12 -1.59 13.97
N SER A 438 13.37 -2.03 14.00
CA SER A 438 14.04 -2.77 12.94
C SER A 438 15.03 -3.76 13.55
N SER A 439 15.81 -4.47 12.73
CA SER A 439 16.85 -5.40 13.18
C SER A 439 17.86 -4.75 14.14
N ALA A 440 18.10 -3.45 14.00
CA ALA A 440 19.02 -2.67 14.85
C ALA A 440 18.43 -2.34 16.24
N THR A 441 17.12 -2.22 16.36
CA THR A 441 16.44 -1.76 17.59
C THR A 441 15.55 -2.82 18.24
N LEU A 442 15.31 -3.94 17.55
CA LEU A 442 14.56 -5.11 18.02
C LEU A 442 15.38 -6.39 17.74
N ALA A 443 16.27 -6.71 18.67
CA ALA A 443 17.07 -7.93 18.63
C ALA A 443 16.19 -9.19 18.84
N VAL A 444 16.65 -10.32 18.29
CA VAL A 444 15.97 -11.62 18.47
C VAL A 444 15.85 -11.95 19.96
N GLY A 445 14.68 -12.45 20.34
CA GLY A 445 14.33 -12.90 21.68
C GLY A 445 14.40 -11.85 22.78
N ARG A 446 14.43 -10.56 22.43
CA ARG A 446 14.37 -9.45 23.38
C ARG A 446 13.06 -8.71 23.28
N TRP A 447 12.32 -8.71 24.37
CA TRP A 447 11.08 -7.95 24.50
C TRP A 447 11.33 -6.44 24.62
N ARG A 448 10.53 -5.66 23.92
CA ARG A 448 10.44 -4.20 23.99
C ARG A 448 9.04 -3.81 24.41
N SER A 449 8.90 -3.06 25.51
CA SER A 449 7.60 -2.70 26.06
C SER A 449 7.25 -1.24 25.77
N PHE A 450 5.97 -0.98 25.51
CA PHE A 450 5.43 0.33 25.18
C PHE A 450 4.11 0.57 25.91
N GLN A 451 3.84 1.84 26.20
CA GLN A 451 2.52 2.30 26.62
C GLN A 451 1.86 3.00 25.43
N LEU A 452 0.89 2.34 24.80
CA LEU A 452 0.13 2.88 23.68
C LEU A 452 -0.98 3.82 24.20
N PRO A 453 -0.97 5.11 23.87
CA PRO A 453 -2.14 5.95 24.04
C PRO A 453 -3.17 5.63 22.97
N TYR A 454 -4.42 6.06 23.17
CA TYR A 454 -5.44 5.97 22.13
C TYR A 454 -5.08 6.86 20.94
N GLN A 455 -5.07 6.28 19.73
CA GLN A 455 -4.67 6.98 18.51
C GLN A 455 -5.46 8.27 18.30
N ALA A 456 -6.79 8.24 18.46
CA ALA A 456 -7.66 9.42 18.31
C ALA A 456 -7.32 10.59 19.26
N ARG A 457 -6.48 10.38 20.29
CA ARG A 457 -6.09 11.40 21.28
C ARG A 457 -4.61 11.74 21.28
N SER A 458 -3.79 11.06 20.48
CA SER A 458 -2.33 11.24 20.52
C SER A 458 -1.70 11.15 19.15
N TYR A 459 -0.94 12.18 18.82
CA TYR A 459 -0.13 12.24 17.61
C TYR A 459 0.93 11.14 17.56
N ALA A 460 1.61 10.89 18.68
CA ALA A 460 2.52 9.74 18.82
C ALA A 460 1.76 8.60 19.50
N SER A 461 1.40 7.55 18.76
CA SER A 461 0.37 6.61 19.23
C SER A 461 0.52 5.15 18.82
N HIS A 462 1.56 4.81 18.05
CA HIS A 462 1.75 3.43 17.59
C HIS A 462 3.19 2.96 17.73
N VAL A 463 3.39 1.65 17.62
CA VAL A 463 4.69 1.03 17.31
C VAL A 463 4.70 0.72 15.82
N ARG A 464 5.77 1.08 15.12
CA ARG A 464 6.03 0.67 13.74
C ARG A 464 7.15 -0.35 13.75
N ILE A 465 7.00 -1.46 13.02
CA ILE A 465 7.98 -2.54 12.95
C ILE A 465 8.29 -2.78 11.49
N TYR A 466 9.50 -2.43 11.07
CA TYR A 466 10.01 -2.66 9.72
C TYR A 466 10.91 -3.91 9.72
N PRO A 467 10.46 -5.05 9.16
CA PRO A 467 11.19 -6.32 9.21
C PRO A 467 12.33 -6.35 8.19
N ASP A 468 13.29 -5.45 8.30
CA ASP A 468 14.49 -5.37 7.43
C ASP A 468 15.38 -6.63 7.48
N TRP A 469 15.15 -7.52 8.44
CA TRP A 469 15.77 -8.84 8.50
C TRP A 469 15.12 -9.89 7.60
N VAL A 470 13.95 -9.60 7.03
CA VAL A 470 13.29 -10.49 6.08
C VAL A 470 13.89 -10.26 4.70
N PRO A 471 14.47 -11.30 4.07
CA PRO A 471 14.96 -11.17 2.70
C PRO A 471 13.82 -10.75 1.77
N PRO A 472 14.03 -9.82 0.82
CA PRO A 472 12.99 -9.36 -0.10
C PRO A 472 12.30 -10.48 -0.91
N ASN A 473 12.97 -11.63 -1.06
CA ASN A 473 12.48 -12.80 -1.79
C ASN A 473 11.86 -13.89 -0.90
N ALA A 474 11.80 -13.70 0.41
CA ALA A 474 11.37 -14.76 1.33
C ALA A 474 9.86 -15.02 1.27
N THR A 475 9.07 -14.06 0.76
CA THR A 475 7.64 -14.24 0.48
C THR A 475 7.47 -14.69 -0.97
N GLN A 476 7.52 -16.00 -1.22
CA GLN A 476 7.45 -16.56 -2.57
C GLN A 476 6.16 -16.22 -3.34
N THR A 477 5.08 -15.82 -2.64
CA THR A 477 3.77 -15.55 -3.23
C THR A 477 3.70 -14.21 -3.98
N ASP A 478 4.53 -13.23 -3.61
CA ASP A 478 4.44 -11.85 -4.12
C ASP A 478 5.82 -11.36 -4.59
N ARG A 479 6.36 -11.99 -5.64
CA ARG A 479 7.71 -11.71 -6.16
C ARG A 479 7.86 -10.22 -6.50
N GLY A 480 8.73 -9.54 -5.74
CA GLY A 480 9.15 -8.16 -6.00
C GLY A 480 8.42 -7.09 -5.19
N LEU A 481 7.45 -7.45 -4.34
CA LEU A 481 6.82 -6.48 -3.45
C LEU A 481 7.68 -6.29 -2.18
N PRO A 482 7.76 -5.06 -1.64
CA PRO A 482 8.55 -4.82 -0.43
C PRO A 482 7.94 -5.55 0.77
N VAL A 483 8.81 -5.89 1.73
CA VAL A 483 8.42 -6.48 3.01
C VAL A 483 7.44 -5.51 3.72
N PRO A 484 6.25 -5.97 4.15
CA PRO A 484 5.31 -5.11 4.86
C PRO A 484 5.90 -4.66 6.20
N ALA A 485 5.65 -3.40 6.55
CA ALA A 485 5.79 -2.92 7.91
C ALA A 485 4.53 -3.26 8.72
N PHE A 486 4.70 -3.54 10.01
CA PHE A 486 3.60 -3.77 10.94
C PHE A 486 3.39 -2.55 11.82
N PHE A 487 2.14 -2.22 12.11
CA PHE A 487 1.72 -1.08 12.89
C PHE A 487 0.84 -1.54 14.04
N VAL A 488 1.31 -1.36 15.27
CA VAL A 488 0.59 -1.73 16.49
C VAL A 488 0.03 -0.48 17.13
N SER A 489 -1.28 -0.34 17.17
CA SER A 489 -1.97 0.86 17.67
C SER A 489 -3.08 0.51 18.63
N LEU A 490 -3.34 1.38 19.61
CA LEU A 490 -4.51 1.27 20.46
C LEU A 490 -5.59 2.18 19.92
N ARG A 491 -6.78 1.63 19.71
CA ARG A 491 -7.93 2.39 19.28
C ARG A 491 -9.12 2.19 20.25
N GLN A 492 -10.04 3.15 20.23
CA GLN A 492 -11.32 3.08 20.94
C GLN A 492 -12.35 3.90 20.20
N GLU A 493 -13.62 3.55 20.38
CA GLU A 493 -14.74 4.40 20.01
C GLU A 493 -14.57 5.80 20.61
N ALA A 494 -14.66 6.81 19.75
CA ALA A 494 -14.50 8.22 20.06
C ALA A 494 -15.41 9.03 19.13
N LEU A 495 -16.71 8.98 19.45
CA LEU A 495 -17.73 9.67 18.70
C LEU A 495 -17.45 11.19 18.58
N PRO A 496 -17.85 11.82 17.46
CA PRO A 496 -18.60 11.20 16.35
C PRO A 496 -17.72 10.58 15.25
N TYR A 497 -16.39 10.63 15.34
CA TYR A 497 -15.48 10.30 14.22
C TYR A 497 -14.78 8.94 14.33
N GLU A 498 -14.96 8.22 15.44
CA GLU A 498 -14.56 6.83 15.58
C GLU A 498 -15.77 6.03 16.06
N TRP A 499 -16.45 5.38 15.12
CA TRP A 499 -17.55 4.47 15.36
C TRP A 499 -17.29 3.13 14.67
N TRP A 500 -17.45 2.04 15.42
CA TRP A 500 -17.06 0.70 14.98
C TRP A 500 -18.21 -0.30 15.03
N GLY A 501 -19.43 0.19 15.24
CA GLY A 501 -20.58 -0.66 15.51
C GLY A 501 -20.32 -1.65 16.66
N ASP A 502 -20.76 -2.89 16.47
CA ASP A 502 -20.66 -3.96 17.47
C ASP A 502 -19.35 -4.77 17.36
N GLU A 503 -18.53 -4.53 16.32
CA GLU A 503 -17.36 -5.38 16.03
C GLU A 503 -16.23 -5.20 17.04
N ILE A 504 -16.06 -3.97 17.54
CA ILE A 504 -15.17 -3.70 18.67
C ILE A 504 -16.00 -3.22 19.85
N PRO A 505 -16.22 -4.08 20.86
CA PRO A 505 -16.97 -3.70 22.05
C PRO A 505 -16.42 -2.44 22.69
N SER A 506 -17.32 -1.48 22.93
CA SER A 506 -17.11 -0.30 23.77
C SER A 506 -16.54 -0.71 25.15
N PRO A 507 -15.82 0.18 25.84
CA PRO A 507 -14.55 -0.03 26.56
C PRO A 507 -14.25 -1.42 27.16
N PRO A 508 -12.98 -1.87 27.14
CA PRO A 508 -11.79 -1.00 27.13
C PRO A 508 -10.99 -1.04 25.83
N GLY A 509 -11.48 -0.50 24.71
CA GLY A 509 -10.73 -0.39 23.43
C GLY A 509 -10.13 -1.71 22.90
N ARG A 510 -9.35 -1.65 21.82
CA ARG A 510 -8.59 -2.81 21.29
C ARG A 510 -7.25 -2.38 20.74
N VAL A 511 -6.25 -3.25 20.88
CA VAL A 511 -4.97 -3.10 20.18
C VAL A 511 -5.10 -3.73 18.81
N LEU A 512 -4.87 -2.97 17.75
CA LEU A 512 -4.93 -3.46 16.38
C LEU A 512 -3.52 -3.59 15.81
N VAL A 513 -3.31 -4.64 15.02
CA VAL A 513 -2.11 -4.84 14.22
C VAL A 513 -2.49 -4.72 12.75
N HIS A 514 -1.93 -3.74 12.06
CA HIS A 514 -2.06 -3.63 10.61
C HIS A 514 -0.72 -3.94 9.95
N ALA A 515 -0.73 -4.65 8.83
CA ALA A 515 0.41 -4.79 7.95
C ALA A 515 0.22 -3.93 6.71
N SER A 516 1.27 -3.24 6.29
CA SER A 516 1.22 -2.43 5.09
C SER A 516 2.58 -2.38 4.41
N ARG A 517 2.56 -2.52 3.08
CA ARG A 517 3.73 -2.34 2.23
C ARG A 517 3.93 -0.88 1.81
N LEU A 518 3.10 0.02 2.33
CA LEU A 518 3.22 1.45 2.11
C LEU A 518 4.53 1.96 2.71
N THR A 519 5.31 2.67 1.89
CA THR A 519 6.33 3.60 2.39
C THR A 519 5.81 5.02 2.20
N GLN A 520 6.46 5.99 2.83
CA GLN A 520 6.12 7.40 2.60
C GLN A 520 6.36 7.84 1.15
N ALA A 521 7.24 7.16 0.41
CA ALA A 521 7.58 7.51 -0.97
C ALA A 521 6.84 6.65 -2.03
N THR A 522 6.29 5.50 -1.65
CA THR A 522 5.68 4.57 -2.61
C THR A 522 4.21 4.89 -2.86
N MET A 523 3.90 5.08 -4.15
CA MET A 523 2.57 5.17 -4.74
C MET A 523 1.98 3.89 -5.38
N PRO A 524 2.62 2.70 -5.44
CA PRO A 524 1.94 1.51 -5.95
C PRO A 524 0.66 1.17 -5.18
N PRO A 525 -0.25 0.40 -5.81
CA PRO A 525 -1.53 -0.01 -5.26
C PRO A 525 -1.35 -1.07 -4.17
N LEU A 526 -0.67 -0.71 -3.08
CA LEU A 526 -0.34 -1.60 -1.99
C LEU A 526 -1.38 -1.44 -0.89
N ARG A 527 -2.22 -2.46 -0.76
CA ARG A 527 -3.28 -2.54 0.24
C ARG A 527 -2.70 -2.60 1.66
N THR A 528 -3.51 -2.10 2.59
CA THR A 528 -3.35 -2.33 4.02
C THR A 528 -4.12 -3.59 4.40
N LYS A 529 -3.60 -4.33 5.37
CA LYS A 529 -4.30 -5.47 5.95
C LYS A 529 -4.40 -5.34 7.45
N LEU A 530 -5.60 -5.50 7.99
CA LEU A 530 -5.81 -5.77 9.42
C LEU A 530 -5.43 -7.22 9.72
N GLU A 531 -4.40 -7.40 10.53
CA GLU A 531 -3.82 -8.70 10.91
C GLU A 531 -4.43 -9.24 12.20
N ALA A 532 -4.76 -8.36 13.15
CA ALA A 532 -5.34 -8.76 14.43
C ALA A 532 -6.07 -7.61 15.14
N ILE A 533 -7.15 -7.97 15.86
CA ILE A 533 -7.81 -7.15 16.87
C ILE A 533 -7.61 -7.85 18.21
N MET A 534 -6.86 -7.24 19.12
CA MET A 534 -6.46 -7.86 20.38
C MET A 534 -7.08 -7.17 21.60
N ALA A 535 -7.68 -7.97 22.46
CA ALA A 535 -8.09 -7.63 23.81
C ALA A 535 -6.93 -7.77 24.81
N ARG A 536 -7.24 -7.57 26.09
CA ARG A 536 -6.29 -7.78 27.18
C ARG A 536 -5.88 -9.26 27.25
N TRP A 537 -4.58 -9.51 27.46
CA TRP A 537 -3.94 -10.83 27.56
C TRP A 537 -3.83 -11.61 26.26
N GLU A 538 -4.31 -11.04 25.15
CA GLU A 538 -4.14 -11.62 23.84
C GLU A 538 -2.78 -11.25 23.25
N TRP A 539 -2.44 -11.97 22.19
CA TRP A 539 -1.18 -11.85 21.49
C TRP A 539 -1.38 -12.17 20.03
N PHE A 540 -0.55 -11.53 19.21
CA PHE A 540 -0.45 -11.73 17.78
C PHE A 540 0.93 -12.30 17.46
N ARG A 541 0.98 -13.27 16.54
CA ARG A 541 2.22 -13.90 16.08
C ARG A 541 2.23 -13.92 14.56
N ALA A 542 3.06 -13.06 13.97
CA ALA A 542 3.31 -13.11 12.54
C ALA A 542 4.10 -14.39 12.18
N PRO A 543 3.81 -15.02 11.03
CA PRO A 543 4.55 -16.20 10.58
C PRO A 543 6.03 -15.84 10.33
N LEU A 544 6.90 -16.85 10.39
CA LEU A 544 8.25 -16.71 9.84
C LEU A 544 8.15 -16.50 8.32
N PRO A 545 9.02 -15.67 7.71
CA PRO A 545 10.24 -15.08 8.28
C PRO A 545 10.04 -13.76 9.06
N TYR A 546 8.83 -13.19 9.11
CA TYR A 546 8.60 -11.93 9.84
C TYR A 546 8.96 -12.08 11.31
N GLY A 547 8.46 -13.14 11.94
CA GLY A 547 8.83 -13.50 13.30
C GLY A 547 8.52 -12.39 14.31
N ILE A 548 7.36 -11.74 14.20
CA ILE A 548 6.95 -10.69 15.14
C ILE A 548 5.94 -11.28 16.11
N VAL A 549 6.13 -11.05 17.40
CA VAL A 549 5.14 -11.33 18.44
C VAL A 549 4.78 -10.04 19.14
N VAL A 550 3.48 -9.77 19.27
CA VAL A 550 2.92 -8.65 20.02
C VAL A 550 2.07 -9.21 21.15
N ARG A 551 2.29 -8.75 22.38
CA ARG A 551 1.52 -9.17 23.56
C ARG A 551 0.85 -7.97 24.22
N VAL A 552 -0.42 -8.09 24.57
CA VAL A 552 -1.19 -7.05 25.26
C VAL A 552 -1.36 -7.44 26.74
N TYR A 553 -0.77 -6.68 27.66
CA TYR A 553 -0.86 -7.00 29.09
C TYR A 553 -2.07 -6.36 29.77
N ASN A 554 -2.35 -5.11 29.41
CA ASN A 554 -3.48 -4.36 29.93
C ASN A 554 -4.01 -3.38 28.89
N ILE A 555 -5.30 -3.07 29.01
CA ILE A 555 -5.91 -1.93 28.35
C ILE A 555 -6.75 -1.22 29.41
N LYS A 556 -6.53 0.09 29.57
CA LYS A 556 -7.20 0.93 30.55
C LYS A 556 -7.66 2.21 29.88
N ASN A 557 -8.93 2.58 30.08
CA ASN A 557 -9.52 3.79 29.50
C ASN A 557 -8.74 5.07 29.81
N ALA A 558 -8.12 5.17 30.99
CA ALA A 558 -7.39 6.36 31.41
C ALA A 558 -5.95 6.42 30.89
N THR A 559 -5.26 5.29 30.77
CA THR A 559 -3.81 5.25 30.51
C THR A 559 -3.44 4.64 29.15
N GLY A 560 -4.41 4.08 28.44
CA GLY A 560 -4.17 3.32 27.21
C GLY A 560 -3.77 1.87 27.49
N ALA A 561 -2.94 1.29 26.62
CA ALA A 561 -2.59 -0.14 26.63
C ALA A 561 -1.10 -0.36 26.87
N SER A 562 -0.76 -1.32 27.72
CA SER A 562 0.60 -1.80 27.88
C SER A 562 0.81 -2.99 26.97
N VAL A 563 1.75 -2.86 26.03
CA VAL A 563 2.10 -3.89 25.06
C VAL A 563 3.59 -4.19 25.11
N SER A 564 3.97 -5.41 24.73
CA SER A 564 5.36 -5.72 24.39
C SER A 564 5.46 -6.35 23.01
N VAL A 565 6.57 -6.08 22.34
CA VAL A 565 6.91 -6.59 21.02
C VAL A 565 8.21 -7.39 21.15
N CYS A 566 8.27 -8.55 20.50
CA CYS A 566 9.46 -9.40 20.43
C CYS A 566 9.66 -9.90 19.00
N ARG A 567 10.92 -10.01 18.60
CA ARG A 567 11.31 -10.63 17.33
C ARG A 567 11.78 -12.06 17.61
N ARG A 568 11.13 -13.04 17.02
CA ARG A 568 11.54 -14.46 17.03
C ARG A 568 12.24 -14.83 15.73
N ASP A 569 13.14 -15.78 15.80
CA ASP A 569 13.80 -16.38 14.63
C ASP A 569 13.40 -17.84 14.41
N ARG A 570 12.59 -18.41 15.31
CA ARG A 570 12.13 -19.80 15.24
C ARG A 570 10.72 -19.99 15.83
N GLU A 571 10.17 -21.18 15.63
CA GLU A 571 8.87 -21.58 16.15
C GLU A 571 8.93 -22.03 17.61
N ALA A 572 10.01 -22.71 17.99
CA ALA A 572 10.26 -23.16 19.36
C ALA A 572 11.76 -23.18 19.64
N GLU A 573 12.13 -22.88 20.87
CA GLU A 573 13.49 -23.12 21.35
C GLU A 573 13.81 -24.62 21.44
N SER A 574 15.07 -24.98 21.17
CA SER A 574 15.51 -26.37 21.27
C SER A 574 16.83 -26.50 22.03
N ARG A 575 16.98 -27.60 22.77
CA ARG A 575 18.24 -27.90 23.46
C ARG A 575 19.39 -28.17 22.49
N GLY A 576 19.08 -28.54 21.23
CA GLY A 576 20.06 -28.95 20.23
C GLY A 576 20.79 -27.79 19.56
N ASP A 577 20.18 -26.61 19.49
CA ASP A 577 20.73 -25.44 18.80
C ASP A 577 21.27 -24.36 19.75
N GLY A 578 21.17 -24.59 21.07
CA GLY A 578 21.66 -23.69 22.11
C GLY A 578 20.72 -22.54 22.49
N SER A 579 19.57 -22.36 21.81
CA SER A 579 18.59 -21.30 22.12
C SER A 579 18.09 -21.35 23.56
N CYS A 580 17.80 -22.55 24.10
CA CYS A 580 17.40 -22.69 25.50
C CYS A 580 18.48 -22.29 26.53
N ARG A 581 19.68 -21.84 26.13
CA ARG A 581 20.80 -21.53 27.04
C ARG A 581 21.45 -20.17 26.79
N ASP A 582 21.06 -19.45 25.74
CA ASP A 582 21.67 -18.15 25.42
C ASP A 582 21.07 -16.97 26.23
N GLY A 583 19.99 -17.24 26.99
CA GLY A 583 19.31 -16.27 27.84
C GLY A 583 18.40 -15.32 27.06
N LEU A 584 18.10 -15.63 25.80
CA LEU A 584 17.11 -14.94 24.96
C LEU A 584 15.84 -15.78 24.88
N ASP A 585 14.71 -15.16 24.53
CA ASP A 585 13.42 -15.82 24.28
C ASP A 585 13.21 -15.97 22.77
N ASN A 586 13.97 -16.85 22.12
CA ASN A 586 14.12 -16.89 20.66
C ASN A 586 12.82 -17.20 19.90
N ASP A 587 11.82 -17.79 20.57
CA ASP A 587 10.48 -18.05 20.04
C ASP A 587 9.41 -17.06 20.53
N CYS A 588 9.79 -16.13 21.41
CA CYS A 588 8.96 -15.08 21.99
C CYS A 588 7.69 -15.63 22.66
N ASP A 589 7.79 -16.74 23.39
CA ASP A 589 6.67 -17.32 24.15
C ASP A 589 6.51 -16.70 25.56
N GLY A 590 7.48 -15.89 25.98
CA GLY A 590 7.52 -15.23 27.29
C GLY A 590 8.22 -16.06 28.38
N SER A 591 8.78 -17.20 28.04
CA SER A 591 9.52 -18.10 28.90
C SER A 591 11.01 -18.02 28.57
N ALA A 592 11.62 -16.86 28.82
CA ALA A 592 13.07 -16.77 28.72
C ALA A 592 13.69 -17.92 29.55
N PRO A 593 14.57 -18.75 28.97
CA PRO A 593 15.15 -19.87 29.67
C PRO A 593 15.77 -19.34 30.95
N ALA A 594 15.43 -19.97 32.09
CA ALA A 594 15.95 -19.57 33.39
C ALA A 594 17.46 -19.36 33.22
N PRO A 595 18.00 -18.17 33.56
CA PRO A 595 19.39 -17.86 33.30
C PRO A 595 20.18 -19.04 33.86
N THR A 596 20.91 -19.73 32.98
CA THR A 596 21.68 -20.90 33.39
C THR A 596 22.47 -20.44 34.59
N GLN A 597 22.15 -21.00 35.77
CA GLN A 597 22.89 -20.64 36.98
C GLN A 597 24.35 -20.77 36.58
N PRO A 598 25.17 -19.71 36.73
CA PRO A 598 26.55 -19.76 36.30
C PRO A 598 27.11 -21.05 36.85
N ALA A 599 27.58 -21.92 35.96
CA ALA A 599 28.05 -23.25 36.33
C ALA A 599 28.90 -23.06 37.59
N PRO A 600 28.54 -23.72 38.72
CA PRO A 600 29.13 -23.41 40.02
C PRO A 600 30.62 -23.30 39.80
N ALA A 601 31.17 -22.10 40.08
CA ALA A 601 32.53 -21.75 39.73
C ALA A 601 33.39 -22.96 40.06
N GLN A 602 34.01 -23.57 39.03
CA GLN A 602 34.79 -24.78 39.27
C GLN A 602 35.70 -24.45 40.45
N PRO A 603 35.67 -25.25 41.52
CA PRO A 603 36.49 -24.96 42.69
C PRO A 603 37.90 -24.70 42.17
N PRO A 604 38.55 -23.59 42.60
CA PRO A 604 39.83 -23.17 42.05
C PRO A 604 40.71 -24.41 41.96
N ALA A 605 41.22 -24.68 40.75
CA ALA A 605 42.02 -25.86 40.48
C ALA A 605 43.01 -26.02 41.63
N THR A 606 42.87 -27.09 42.41
CA THR A 606 43.78 -27.40 43.50
C THR A 606 45.17 -27.35 42.91
N LEU A 607 45.94 -26.32 43.28
CA LEU A 607 47.36 -26.24 42.98
C LEU A 607 47.94 -27.60 43.37
N ALA A 608 48.61 -28.23 42.41
CA ALA A 608 49.28 -29.51 42.61
C ALA A 608 50.05 -29.46 43.94
N SER A 609 49.74 -30.40 44.83
CA SER A 609 50.39 -30.54 46.12
C SER A 609 51.89 -30.49 45.95
N ALA A 610 52.53 -29.48 46.56
CA ALA A 610 53.97 -29.48 46.77
C ALA A 610 54.35 -30.78 47.53
N PRO A 611 55.50 -31.40 47.21
CA PRO A 611 55.96 -32.61 47.89
C PRO A 611 56.05 -32.37 49.40
N GLN A 612 55.40 -33.24 50.17
CA GLN A 612 55.44 -33.25 51.62
C GLN A 612 56.89 -33.34 52.12
N PRO A 613 57.36 -32.42 52.98
CA PRO A 613 58.57 -32.61 53.75
C PRO A 613 58.37 -33.76 54.73
N THR A 614 59.30 -34.72 54.72
CA THR A 614 59.42 -35.78 55.71
C THR A 614 59.50 -35.18 57.12
N GLN A 615 58.48 -35.43 57.94
CA GLN A 615 58.54 -35.09 59.36
C GLN A 615 59.32 -36.16 60.14
N PRO A 616 60.27 -35.75 61.00
CA PRO A 616 60.96 -36.66 61.90
C PRO A 616 60.06 -37.08 63.07
N SER A 617 60.02 -38.39 63.30
CA SER A 617 59.48 -39.06 64.46
C SER A 617 60.02 -38.45 65.77
N THR A 618 59.13 -37.86 66.57
CA THR A 618 59.41 -37.57 67.98
C THR A 618 58.36 -38.23 68.87
N ALA A 619 58.88 -38.93 69.86
CA ALA A 619 58.19 -39.85 70.75
C ALA A 619 57.26 -39.13 71.74
N GLN A 620 56.19 -39.84 72.10
CA GLN A 620 55.29 -39.51 73.22
C GLN A 620 56.03 -39.40 74.55
N PRO A 621 55.48 -38.58 75.47
CA PRO A 621 55.38 -38.99 76.87
C PRO A 621 53.94 -39.03 77.36
N GLN A 622 53.72 -39.96 78.28
CA GLN A 622 52.47 -40.30 78.95
C GLN A 622 52.03 -39.27 80.00
N ALA A 623 50.71 -39.21 80.15
CA ALA A 623 49.82 -38.81 81.25
C ALA A 623 50.40 -38.36 82.62
N ALA A 624 49.74 -37.34 83.21
CA ALA A 624 49.43 -37.27 84.64
C ALA A 624 48.21 -36.36 84.97
N LEU A 625 47.18 -37.02 85.48
CA LEU A 625 46.14 -36.69 86.47
C LEU A 625 46.16 -35.36 87.30
N THR A 626 44.94 -34.75 87.40
CA THR A 626 44.23 -34.11 88.55
C THR A 626 44.77 -32.81 89.20
N PRO A 627 43.94 -32.02 89.96
CA PRO A 627 42.66 -32.29 90.66
C PRO A 627 41.37 -31.87 89.94
#